data_AF-A0AAD2FP08-F1
#
_entry.id   AF-A0AAD2FP08-F1
#
_cell.length_a   1.000
_cell.length_b   1.000
_cell.length_c   1.000
_cell.angle_alpha   90.00
_cell.angle_beta   90.00
_cell.angle_gamma   90.00
#
_symmetry.space_group_name_H-M   'P 1'
#
loop_
_entity.id
_entity.type
_entity.pdbx_description
1 polymer ?
#
loop_
_entity_poly.entity_id
_entity_poly.type
_entity_poly.pdbx_seq_one_letter_code
_entity_poly.pdbx_strand_id
1 'polypeptide(L)'
;MALGPEGLHSRDFTELMVAAVDVPALPGKWKGSPSGHQLEETVLSRLDASQEWGRSAEIGWGLDKAKTSAFGNMSLYIEAFMAKRNYLDDKIDDYCNQGAVVRLVYKTYGYYNQLLGKLRELHYKHFQRWEGSPAAALLDHHSEKLLFIRCNSVNRTAHLLRSYTYLRDAAADGFSANEVIESLWERVSEIHQEIESTDTNDGSQSGGGKSRTTTTNDWERSCPKCGSKKLHNILQKGHTASACPLSEHSTSKAHKMRTKILRVHTKDKSKDVNQIIKDVSETWDTPQEGED
;
A
#
# COMPACT_ATOMS: atom_id res chain seq x y z
N MET A 1 7.81 -37.91 -9.88
CA MET A 1 6.41 -37.45 -9.80
C MET A 1 5.88 -37.37 -11.22
N ALA A 2 4.92 -38.22 -11.58
CA ALA A 2 4.41 -38.28 -12.95
C ALA A 2 3.62 -36.99 -13.27
N LEU A 3 3.86 -36.42 -14.45
CA LEU A 3 3.19 -35.20 -14.89
C LEU A 3 1.71 -35.47 -15.27
N GLY A 4 1.39 -36.70 -15.65
CA GLY A 4 0.04 -37.17 -15.97
C GLY A 4 -0.22 -38.57 -15.38
N PRO A 5 -1.47 -39.06 -15.41
CA PRO A 5 -1.82 -40.43 -15.05
C PRO A 5 -1.07 -41.45 -15.93
N GLU A 6 -0.85 -42.65 -15.39
CA GLU A 6 -0.20 -43.75 -16.14
C GLU A 6 -0.93 -44.03 -17.45
N GLY A 7 -0.16 -44.19 -18.54
CA GLY A 7 -0.71 -44.43 -19.88
C GLY A 7 -1.19 -43.18 -20.63
N LEU A 8 -1.05 -41.97 -20.07
CA LEU A 8 -1.41 -40.74 -20.79
C LEU A 8 -0.49 -40.49 -21.98
N HIS A 9 -1.08 -40.41 -23.18
CA HIS A 9 -0.33 -40.07 -24.37
C HIS A 9 0.16 -38.61 -24.31
N SER A 10 1.34 -38.33 -24.88
CA SER A 10 1.93 -36.98 -24.89
C SER A 10 1.01 -35.89 -25.48
N ARG A 11 0.12 -36.26 -26.41
CA ARG A 11 -0.88 -35.37 -27.00
C ARG A 11 -1.99 -35.02 -26.00
N ASP A 12 -2.45 -36.00 -25.24
CA ASP A 12 -3.49 -35.83 -24.21
C ASP A 12 -2.98 -34.99 -23.03
N PHE A 13 -1.67 -35.00 -22.78
CA PHE A 13 -1.06 -34.14 -21.76
C PHE A 13 -1.31 -32.65 -22.01
N THR A 14 -1.25 -32.21 -23.27
CA THR A 14 -1.50 -30.79 -23.60
C THR A 14 -2.95 -30.41 -23.31
N GLU A 15 -3.90 -31.28 -23.65
CA GLU A 15 -5.32 -31.05 -23.39
C GLU A 15 -5.64 -31.11 -21.90
N LEU A 16 -5.00 -32.00 -21.14
CA LEU A 16 -5.12 -32.07 -19.69
C LEU A 16 -4.60 -30.79 -19.02
N MET A 17 -3.48 -30.24 -19.49
CA MET A 17 -2.96 -28.95 -19.04
C MET A 17 -3.93 -27.82 -19.36
N VAL A 18 -4.57 -27.83 -20.54
CA VAL A 18 -5.58 -26.83 -20.89
C VAL A 18 -6.77 -26.96 -19.94
N ALA A 19 -7.30 -28.16 -19.72
CA ALA A 19 -8.42 -28.42 -18.80
C ALA A 19 -8.12 -27.96 -17.37
N ALA A 20 -6.92 -28.22 -16.87
CA ALA A 20 -6.51 -27.83 -15.53
C ALA A 20 -6.29 -26.31 -15.36
N VAL A 21 -5.97 -25.59 -16.44
CA VAL A 21 -5.63 -24.16 -16.41
C VAL A 21 -6.76 -23.29 -16.98
N ASP A 22 -7.78 -23.86 -17.62
CA ASP A 22 -8.97 -23.16 -18.15
C ASP A 22 -9.99 -22.85 -17.07
N VAL A 23 -9.52 -22.31 -15.96
CA VAL A 23 -10.38 -21.88 -14.86
C VAL A 23 -10.71 -20.40 -15.06
N PRO A 24 -11.98 -20.03 -15.29
CA PRO A 24 -12.40 -18.64 -15.50
C PRO A 24 -12.06 -17.69 -14.33
N ALA A 25 -11.65 -18.25 -13.19
CA ALA A 25 -11.39 -17.59 -11.93
C ALA A 25 -9.90 -17.52 -11.55
N LEU A 26 -8.97 -18.02 -12.37
CA LEU A 26 -7.57 -17.63 -12.21
C LEU A 26 -7.43 -16.13 -12.56
N PRO A 27 -6.79 -15.31 -11.72
CA PRO A 27 -6.62 -13.89 -12.02
C PRO A 27 -5.93 -13.73 -13.38
N GLY A 28 -6.59 -13.01 -14.30
CA GLY A 28 -6.09 -12.77 -15.66
C GLY A 28 -6.80 -13.54 -16.78
N LYS A 29 -8.14 -13.47 -16.86
CA LYS A 29 -8.92 -14.07 -17.96
C LYS A 29 -8.30 -13.80 -19.34
N TRP A 30 -8.16 -14.87 -20.12
CA TRP A 30 -7.82 -14.89 -21.55
C TRP A 30 -9.09 -14.78 -22.40
N LYS A 31 -9.85 -13.69 -22.29
CA LYS A 31 -10.88 -13.36 -23.29
C LYS A 31 -10.52 -12.05 -23.95
N GLY A 32 -10.03 -12.14 -25.19
CA GLY A 32 -9.57 -11.01 -25.98
C GLY A 32 -8.24 -10.47 -25.46
N SER A 33 -7.22 -10.45 -26.31
CA SER A 33 -6.06 -9.60 -26.03
C SER A 33 -6.57 -8.16 -26.14
N PRO A 34 -6.58 -7.35 -25.06
CA PRO A 34 -6.93 -5.94 -25.19
C PRO A 34 -5.80 -5.27 -25.97
N SER A 35 -6.14 -4.40 -26.92
CA SER A 35 -5.15 -3.47 -27.48
C SER A 35 -4.60 -2.58 -26.35
N GLY A 36 -3.35 -2.12 -26.48
CA GLY A 36 -2.63 -1.37 -25.43
C GLY A 36 -3.41 -0.20 -24.82
N HIS A 37 -4.35 0.39 -25.56
CA HIS A 37 -5.19 1.49 -25.11
C HIS A 37 -6.35 1.09 -24.17
N GLN A 38 -6.80 -0.17 -24.19
CA GLN A 38 -7.85 -0.68 -23.28
C GLN A 38 -7.28 -1.17 -21.93
N LEU A 39 -5.95 -1.39 -21.86
CA LEU A 39 -5.25 -1.84 -20.67
C LEU A 39 -5.13 -0.73 -19.62
N GLU A 40 -4.83 0.50 -20.03
CA GLU A 40 -4.77 1.66 -19.13
C GLU A 40 -6.16 1.93 -18.53
N GLU A 41 -7.21 1.92 -19.34
CA GLU A 41 -8.57 2.22 -18.88
C GLU A 41 -9.09 1.14 -17.90
N THR A 42 -8.78 -0.15 -18.12
CA THR A 42 -9.24 -1.24 -17.24
C THR A 42 -8.48 -1.31 -15.91
N VAL A 43 -7.18 -0.95 -15.91
CA VAL A 43 -6.37 -0.89 -14.69
C VAL A 43 -6.73 0.35 -13.87
N LEU A 44 -6.92 1.51 -14.53
CA LEU A 44 -7.36 2.75 -13.89
C LEU A 44 -8.80 2.66 -13.35
N SER A 45 -9.72 2.04 -14.09
CA SER A 45 -11.10 1.78 -13.61
C SER A 45 -11.14 0.87 -12.38
N ARG A 46 -10.14 0.00 -12.20
CA ARG A 46 -10.01 -0.87 -11.01
C ARG A 46 -9.24 -0.20 -9.87
N LEU A 47 -8.45 0.83 -10.16
CA LEU A 47 -7.80 1.68 -9.17
C LEU A 47 -8.77 2.71 -8.58
N ASP A 48 -9.82 3.14 -9.31
CA ASP A 48 -10.91 3.95 -8.73
C ASP A 48 -11.74 3.19 -7.67
N ALA A 49 -11.63 1.85 -7.62
CA ALA A 49 -12.15 1.06 -6.51
C ALA A 49 -11.32 1.23 -5.21
N SER A 50 -10.26 2.05 -5.20
CA SER A 50 -9.43 2.37 -4.03
C SER A 50 -10.22 3.01 -2.87
N GLN A 51 -11.44 3.50 -3.09
CA GLN A 51 -12.34 3.94 -2.01
C GLN A 51 -13.10 2.80 -1.30
N GLU A 52 -13.16 1.59 -1.86
CA GLU A 52 -13.94 0.47 -1.29
C GLU A 52 -13.13 -0.56 -0.49
N TRP A 53 -11.81 -0.40 -0.40
CA TRP A 53 -10.93 -1.32 0.35
C TRP A 53 -11.16 -1.30 1.88
N GLY A 54 -12.06 -0.43 2.37
CA GLY A 54 -12.50 -0.35 3.77
C GLY A 54 -13.28 -1.58 4.28
N ARG A 55 -13.56 -2.61 3.46
CA ARG A 55 -14.25 -3.83 3.88
C ARG A 55 -13.33 -5.06 3.80
N SER A 56 -12.30 -5.07 4.65
CA SER A 56 -11.30 -6.15 4.73
C SER A 56 -11.87 -7.55 5.00
N ALA A 57 -13.08 -7.67 5.54
CA ALA A 57 -13.76 -8.95 5.75
C ALA A 57 -14.45 -9.48 4.47
N GLU A 58 -14.98 -8.59 3.63
CA GLU A 58 -15.66 -8.95 2.38
C GLU A 58 -14.66 -9.40 1.30
N ILE A 59 -13.45 -8.82 1.27
CA ILE A 59 -12.38 -9.20 0.33
C ILE A 59 -11.84 -10.60 0.64
N GLY A 60 -11.64 -10.94 1.93
CA GLY A 60 -11.21 -12.28 2.33
C GLY A 60 -12.24 -13.35 1.97
N TRP A 61 -13.52 -13.10 2.25
CA TRP A 61 -14.62 -13.98 1.86
C TRP A 61 -14.77 -14.12 0.34
N GLY A 62 -14.61 -13.03 -0.41
CA GLY A 62 -14.64 -13.04 -1.88
C GLY A 62 -13.51 -13.87 -2.49
N LEU A 63 -12.30 -13.81 -1.90
CA LEU A 63 -11.14 -14.55 -2.36
C LEU A 63 -11.29 -16.06 -2.11
N ASP A 64 -11.79 -16.47 -0.95
CA ASP A 64 -12.04 -17.87 -0.62
C ASP A 64 -13.20 -18.47 -1.44
N LYS A 65 -14.23 -17.68 -1.74
CA LYS A 65 -15.31 -18.08 -2.65
C LYS A 65 -14.80 -18.24 -4.08
N ALA A 66 -13.98 -17.30 -4.56
CA ALA A 66 -13.35 -17.39 -5.87
C ALA A 66 -12.43 -18.61 -5.97
N LYS A 67 -11.63 -18.89 -4.94
CA LYS A 67 -10.79 -20.09 -4.80
C LYS A 67 -11.59 -21.38 -4.93
N THR A 68 -12.66 -21.50 -4.14
CA THR A 68 -13.49 -22.71 -4.09
C THR A 68 -14.14 -22.96 -5.46
N SER A 69 -14.67 -21.91 -6.09
CA SER A 69 -15.22 -22.03 -7.45
C SER A 69 -14.15 -22.36 -8.49
N ALA A 70 -12.97 -21.75 -8.39
CA ALA A 70 -11.86 -21.97 -9.31
C ALA A 70 -11.41 -23.43 -9.30
N PHE A 71 -11.11 -23.98 -8.12
CA PHE A 71 -10.62 -25.35 -8.00
C PHE A 71 -11.70 -26.40 -8.19
N GLY A 72 -12.96 -26.09 -7.84
CA GLY A 72 -14.10 -26.93 -8.19
C GLY A 72 -14.22 -27.08 -9.71
N ASN A 73 -14.17 -25.97 -10.46
CA ASN A 73 -14.21 -26.01 -11.93
C ASN A 73 -13.01 -26.77 -12.52
N MET A 74 -11.80 -26.56 -11.99
CA MET A 74 -10.61 -27.29 -12.41
C MET A 74 -10.80 -28.81 -12.27
N SER A 75 -11.32 -29.26 -11.12
CA SER A 75 -11.52 -30.68 -10.82
C SER A 75 -12.55 -31.27 -11.78
N LEU A 76 -13.69 -30.58 -11.99
CA LEU A 76 -14.72 -31.00 -12.94
C LEU A 76 -14.18 -31.13 -14.38
N TYR A 77 -13.32 -30.22 -14.83
CA TYR A 77 -12.73 -30.31 -16.17
C TYR A 77 -11.75 -31.48 -16.31
N ILE A 78 -10.95 -31.74 -15.26
CA ILE A 78 -10.03 -32.89 -15.22
C ILE A 78 -10.81 -34.20 -15.20
N GLU A 79 -11.84 -34.29 -14.35
CA GLU A 79 -12.74 -35.45 -14.26
C GLU A 79 -13.39 -35.72 -15.62
N ALA A 80 -14.01 -34.73 -16.24
CA ALA A 80 -14.64 -34.88 -17.55
C ALA A 80 -13.62 -35.28 -18.64
N PHE A 81 -12.41 -34.72 -18.60
CA PHE A 81 -11.34 -35.03 -19.54
C PHE A 81 -10.87 -36.48 -19.44
N MET A 82 -10.66 -36.96 -18.20
CA MET A 82 -10.17 -38.31 -17.92
C MET A 82 -11.27 -39.37 -18.10
N ALA A 83 -12.49 -39.09 -17.65
CA ALA A 83 -13.63 -39.98 -17.85
C ALA A 83 -13.89 -40.24 -19.34
N LYS A 84 -13.80 -39.21 -20.19
CA LYS A 84 -13.93 -39.36 -21.66
C LYS A 84 -12.90 -40.32 -22.28
N ARG A 85 -11.79 -40.56 -21.59
CA ARG A 85 -10.70 -41.45 -22.03
C ARG A 85 -10.73 -42.81 -21.32
N ASN A 86 -11.82 -43.11 -20.61
CA ASN A 86 -12.03 -44.36 -19.88
C ASN A 86 -10.99 -44.61 -18.78
N TYR A 87 -10.46 -43.55 -18.17
CA TYR A 87 -9.75 -43.70 -16.89
C TYR A 87 -10.74 -44.14 -15.81
N LEU A 88 -10.31 -45.02 -14.91
CA LEU A 88 -11.11 -45.47 -13.77
C LEU A 88 -11.30 -44.32 -12.77
N ASP A 89 -12.46 -44.26 -12.10
CA ASP A 89 -12.81 -43.20 -11.15
C ASP A 89 -11.76 -43.04 -10.05
N ASP A 90 -11.23 -44.14 -9.53
CA ASP A 90 -10.15 -44.16 -8.53
C ASP A 90 -8.83 -43.55 -9.05
N LYS A 91 -8.56 -43.64 -10.36
CA LYS A 91 -7.41 -42.95 -10.99
C LYS A 91 -7.69 -41.47 -11.25
N ILE A 92 -8.94 -41.12 -11.52
CA ILE A 92 -9.37 -39.74 -11.67
C ILE A 92 -9.23 -39.02 -10.32
N ASP A 93 -9.77 -39.61 -9.25
CA ASP A 93 -9.68 -39.09 -7.89
C ASP A 93 -8.23 -38.96 -7.44
N ASP A 94 -7.39 -39.98 -7.68
CA ASP A 94 -5.97 -39.91 -7.33
C ASP A 94 -5.26 -38.75 -8.07
N TYR A 95 -5.57 -38.54 -9.35
CA TYR A 95 -4.99 -37.44 -10.12
C TYR A 95 -5.52 -36.07 -9.69
N CYS A 96 -6.81 -35.93 -9.39
CA CYS A 96 -7.39 -34.69 -8.87
C CYS A 96 -6.76 -34.30 -7.51
N ASN A 97 -6.39 -35.29 -6.69
CA ASN A 97 -5.81 -35.04 -5.37
C ASN A 97 -4.28 -34.87 -5.39
N GLN A 98 -3.57 -35.66 -6.19
CA GLN A 98 -2.11 -35.80 -6.14
C GLN A 98 -1.39 -35.39 -7.43
N GLY A 99 -2.14 -35.13 -8.50
CA GLY A 99 -1.61 -34.79 -9.81
C GLY A 99 -0.65 -33.61 -9.76
N ALA A 100 0.48 -33.73 -10.47
CA ALA A 100 1.52 -32.70 -10.45
C ALA A 100 1.00 -31.34 -10.92
N VAL A 101 0.15 -31.33 -11.95
CA VAL A 101 -0.46 -30.12 -12.51
C VAL A 101 -1.38 -29.46 -11.49
N VAL A 102 -2.25 -30.25 -10.87
CA VAL A 102 -3.18 -29.78 -9.84
C VAL A 102 -2.40 -29.15 -8.68
N ARG A 103 -1.40 -29.86 -8.17
CA ARG A 103 -0.52 -29.35 -7.10
C ARG A 103 0.23 -28.08 -7.51
N LEU A 104 0.67 -27.98 -8.75
CA LEU A 104 1.34 -26.79 -9.28
C LEU A 104 0.40 -25.58 -9.28
N VAL A 105 -0.84 -25.75 -9.73
CA VAL A 105 -1.87 -24.70 -9.71
C VAL A 105 -2.17 -24.28 -8.27
N TYR A 106 -2.39 -25.23 -7.36
CA TYR A 106 -2.61 -24.96 -5.93
C TYR A 106 -1.46 -24.17 -5.29
N LYS A 107 -0.21 -24.58 -5.54
CA LYS A 107 0.97 -23.89 -5.01
C LYS A 107 1.11 -22.49 -5.57
N THR A 108 0.90 -22.33 -6.88
CA THR A 108 0.96 -21.02 -7.55
C THR A 108 -0.04 -20.06 -6.93
N TYR A 109 -1.29 -20.51 -6.75
CA TYR A 109 -2.33 -19.75 -6.07
C TYR A 109 -1.96 -19.45 -4.60
N GLY A 110 -1.35 -20.41 -3.90
CA GLY A 110 -0.83 -20.20 -2.54
C GLY A 110 0.16 -19.04 -2.46
N TYR A 111 1.07 -18.92 -3.43
CA TYR A 111 2.01 -17.79 -3.47
C TYR A 111 1.34 -16.47 -3.83
N TYR A 112 0.35 -16.47 -4.73
CA TYR A 112 -0.48 -15.28 -4.96
C TYR A 112 -1.13 -14.77 -3.67
N ASN A 113 -1.68 -15.67 -2.85
CA ASN A 113 -2.28 -15.29 -1.57
C ASN A 113 -1.24 -14.78 -0.57
N GLN A 114 -0.02 -15.32 -0.58
CA GLN A 114 1.07 -14.78 0.24
C GLN A 114 1.45 -13.36 -0.18
N LEU A 115 1.54 -13.08 -1.48
CA LEU A 115 1.77 -11.73 -2.01
C LEU A 115 0.67 -10.76 -1.57
N LEU A 116 -0.61 -11.14 -1.74
CA LEU A 116 -1.75 -10.34 -1.28
C LEU A 116 -1.74 -10.12 0.24
N GLY A 117 -1.36 -11.15 0.99
CA GLY A 117 -1.16 -11.06 2.44
C GLY A 117 -0.08 -10.03 2.79
N LYS A 118 1.04 -10.02 2.05
CA LYS A 118 2.13 -9.07 2.25
C LYS A 118 1.73 -7.64 1.91
N LEU A 119 1.03 -7.45 0.81
CA LEU A 119 0.48 -6.15 0.41
C LEU A 119 -0.45 -5.58 1.47
N ARG A 120 -1.34 -6.43 2.01
CA ARG A 120 -2.24 -6.06 3.09
C ARG A 120 -1.50 -5.68 4.37
N GLU A 121 -0.46 -6.43 4.74
CA GLU A 121 0.40 -6.12 5.88
C GLU A 121 1.05 -4.73 5.73
N LEU A 122 1.62 -4.44 4.56
CA LEU A 122 2.25 -3.14 4.27
C LEU A 122 1.24 -2.00 4.24
N HIS A 123 0.08 -2.22 3.64
CA HIS A 123 -0.98 -1.23 3.59
C HIS A 123 -1.44 -0.82 4.99
N TYR A 124 -1.64 -1.79 5.90
CA TYR A 124 -2.02 -1.48 7.28
C TYR A 124 -0.93 -0.75 8.07
N LYS A 125 0.35 -1.04 7.80
CA LYS A 125 1.47 -0.33 8.42
C LYS A 125 1.58 1.12 7.96
N HIS A 126 1.18 1.41 6.72
CA HIS A 126 1.37 2.72 6.07
C HIS A 126 0.06 3.37 5.59
N PHE A 127 -1.04 3.16 6.33
CA PHE A 127 -2.43 3.47 5.96
C PHE A 127 -2.73 4.95 5.59
N GLN A 128 -1.76 5.87 5.74
CA GLN A 128 -1.98 7.30 5.57
C GLN A 128 -2.14 7.71 4.09
N ARG A 129 -1.57 6.95 3.14
CA ARG A 129 -1.68 7.22 1.69
C ARG A 129 -1.41 5.94 0.90
N TRP A 130 -2.22 5.64 -0.14
CA TRP A 130 -1.95 4.54 -1.07
C TRP A 130 -0.87 4.92 -2.08
N GLU A 131 -1.02 6.07 -2.73
CA GLU A 131 -0.11 6.56 -3.75
C GLU A 131 1.30 6.81 -3.21
N GLY A 132 2.32 6.20 -3.82
CA GLY A 132 3.70 6.24 -3.35
C GLY A 132 3.96 5.45 -2.06
N SER A 133 3.00 4.60 -1.63
CA SER A 133 3.21 3.71 -0.49
C SER A 133 4.06 2.50 -0.87
N PRO A 134 4.73 1.87 0.11
CA PRO A 134 5.41 0.59 -0.11
C PRO A 134 4.48 -0.51 -0.64
N ALA A 135 3.19 -0.48 -0.26
CA ALA A 135 2.21 -1.45 -0.72
C ALA A 135 1.87 -1.23 -2.21
N ALA A 136 1.71 0.02 -2.65
CA ALA A 136 1.46 0.35 -4.05
C ALA A 136 2.66 -0.02 -4.92
N ALA A 137 3.87 0.41 -4.56
CA ALA A 137 5.09 0.10 -5.30
C ALA A 137 5.34 -1.42 -5.41
N LEU A 138 5.06 -2.16 -4.33
CA LEU A 138 5.15 -3.62 -4.33
C LEU A 138 4.13 -4.26 -5.27
N LEU A 139 2.88 -3.76 -5.28
CA LEU A 139 1.84 -4.25 -6.18
C LEU A 139 2.22 -3.99 -7.64
N ASP A 140 2.68 -2.78 -7.94
CA ASP A 140 3.09 -2.37 -9.28
C ASP A 140 4.22 -3.26 -9.79
N HIS A 141 5.31 -3.39 -9.02
CA HIS A 141 6.45 -4.25 -9.38
C HIS A 141 6.02 -5.69 -9.68
N HIS A 142 5.30 -6.35 -8.76
CA HIS A 142 4.91 -7.74 -8.96
C HIS A 142 3.86 -7.91 -10.07
N SER A 143 2.94 -6.96 -10.21
CA SER A 143 1.93 -7.01 -11.27
C SER A 143 2.56 -6.84 -12.65
N GLU A 144 3.56 -5.97 -12.80
CA GLU A 144 4.29 -5.77 -14.04
C GLU A 144 5.11 -7.02 -14.41
N LYS A 145 5.84 -7.62 -13.47
CA LYS A 145 6.59 -8.87 -13.73
C LYS A 145 5.64 -10.01 -14.12
N LEU A 146 4.50 -10.14 -13.46
CA LEU A 146 3.48 -11.15 -13.80
C LEU A 146 2.84 -10.90 -15.16
N LEU A 147 2.58 -9.63 -15.51
CA LEU A 147 2.10 -9.24 -16.82
C LEU A 147 3.14 -9.55 -17.89
N PHE A 148 4.42 -9.24 -17.65
CA PHE A 148 5.52 -9.59 -18.53
C PHE A 148 5.59 -11.10 -18.76
N ILE A 149 5.50 -11.91 -17.70
CA ILE A 149 5.44 -13.38 -17.80
C ILE A 149 4.26 -13.81 -18.66
N ARG A 150 3.08 -13.21 -18.47
CA ARG A 150 1.88 -13.51 -19.26
C ARG A 150 2.09 -13.20 -20.75
N CYS A 151 2.57 -12.01 -21.09
CA CYS A 151 2.76 -11.57 -22.47
C CYS A 151 3.85 -12.37 -23.21
N ASN A 152 4.88 -12.84 -22.51
CA ASN A 152 6.00 -13.56 -23.11
C ASN A 152 5.88 -15.09 -23.04
N SER A 153 4.75 -15.61 -22.57
CA SER A 153 4.52 -17.06 -22.48
C SER A 153 3.89 -17.60 -23.76
N VAL A 154 4.57 -18.56 -24.39
CA VAL A 154 4.14 -19.17 -25.66
C VAL A 154 2.86 -20.00 -25.54
N ASN A 155 2.56 -20.51 -24.34
CA ASN A 155 1.34 -21.27 -24.05
C ASN A 155 1.01 -21.22 -22.55
N ARG A 156 -0.15 -21.76 -22.17
CA ARG A 156 -0.65 -21.76 -20.79
C ARG A 156 0.25 -22.54 -19.82
N THR A 157 0.84 -23.64 -20.26
CA THR A 157 1.78 -24.43 -19.46
C THR A 157 3.03 -23.63 -19.11
N ALA A 158 3.63 -22.97 -20.11
CA ALA A 158 4.77 -22.09 -19.92
C ALA A 158 4.41 -20.93 -18.99
N HIS A 159 3.22 -20.35 -19.15
CA HIS A 159 2.73 -19.29 -18.27
C HIS A 159 2.61 -19.76 -16.81
N LEU A 160 1.99 -20.91 -16.57
CA LEU A 160 1.84 -21.47 -15.22
C LEU A 160 3.20 -21.76 -14.58
N LEU A 161 4.12 -22.41 -15.31
CA LEU A 161 5.44 -22.75 -14.80
C LEU A 161 6.28 -21.52 -14.50
N ARG A 162 6.27 -20.51 -15.37
CA ARG A 162 6.99 -19.26 -15.15
C ARG A 162 6.41 -18.44 -14.00
N SER A 163 5.08 -18.35 -13.92
CA SER A 163 4.39 -17.66 -12.81
C SER A 163 4.67 -18.36 -11.48
N TYR A 164 4.61 -19.70 -11.46
CA TYR A 164 4.97 -20.50 -10.30
C TYR A 164 6.41 -20.24 -9.85
N THR A 165 7.36 -20.30 -10.77
CA THR A 165 8.80 -20.14 -10.48
C THR A 165 9.05 -18.76 -9.91
N TYR A 166 8.57 -17.72 -10.60
CA TYR A 166 8.68 -16.34 -10.15
C TYR A 166 8.08 -16.12 -8.75
N LEU A 167 6.84 -16.56 -8.54
CA LEU A 167 6.16 -16.34 -7.26
C LEU A 167 6.77 -17.15 -6.11
N ARG A 168 7.27 -18.36 -6.38
CA ARG A 168 8.01 -19.17 -5.41
C ARG A 168 9.28 -18.45 -4.97
N ASP A 169 10.04 -17.94 -5.92
CA ASP A 169 11.33 -17.29 -5.66
C ASP A 169 11.09 -15.94 -4.96
N ALA A 170 10.14 -15.15 -5.44
CA ALA A 170 9.70 -13.92 -4.77
C ALA A 170 9.21 -14.20 -3.33
N ALA A 171 8.48 -15.30 -3.10
CA ALA A 171 8.05 -15.68 -1.75
C ALA A 171 9.23 -16.08 -0.85
N ALA A 172 10.23 -16.79 -1.39
CA ALA A 172 11.46 -17.13 -0.65
C ALA A 172 12.23 -15.88 -0.23
N ASP A 173 12.20 -14.84 -1.06
CA ASP A 173 12.76 -13.52 -0.79
C ASP A 173 11.80 -12.62 0.02
N GLY A 174 10.71 -13.17 0.58
CA GLY A 174 9.75 -12.41 1.39
C GLY A 174 9.00 -11.31 0.65
N PHE A 175 8.97 -11.39 -0.69
CA PHE A 175 8.50 -10.38 -1.62
C PHE A 175 9.23 -9.05 -1.47
N SER A 176 10.50 -9.05 -1.07
CA SER A 176 11.32 -7.83 -1.11
C SER A 176 11.90 -7.66 -2.52
N ALA A 177 11.44 -6.65 -3.25
CA ALA A 177 12.16 -6.19 -4.43
C ALA A 177 13.20 -5.16 -3.98
N ASN A 178 14.49 -5.43 -4.19
CA ASN A 178 15.56 -4.44 -3.99
C ASN A 178 15.27 -3.14 -4.77
N GLU A 179 14.64 -3.26 -5.95
CA GLU A 179 14.15 -2.13 -6.76
C GLU A 179 13.03 -1.31 -6.06
N VAL A 180 12.18 -1.95 -5.25
CA VAL A 180 11.15 -1.25 -4.44
C VAL A 180 11.81 -0.55 -3.24
N ILE A 181 12.87 -1.13 -2.69
CA ILE A 181 13.69 -0.48 -1.66
C ILE A 181 14.44 0.72 -2.26
N GLU A 182 14.99 0.60 -3.47
CA GLU A 182 15.67 1.69 -4.18
C GLU A 182 14.71 2.82 -4.56
N SER A 183 13.51 2.54 -5.09
CA SER A 183 12.52 3.58 -5.37
C SER A 183 11.99 4.27 -4.11
N LEU A 184 11.94 3.57 -2.97
CA LEU A 184 11.70 4.20 -1.66
C LEU A 184 12.86 5.11 -1.26
N TRP A 185 14.12 4.70 -1.48
CA TRP A 185 15.30 5.54 -1.22
C TRP A 185 15.37 6.75 -2.15
N GLU A 186 15.00 6.59 -3.42
CA GLU A 186 14.95 7.67 -4.40
C GLU A 186 13.90 8.71 -4.00
N ARG A 187 12.70 8.28 -3.62
CA ARG A 187 11.65 9.18 -3.12
C ARG A 187 12.02 9.84 -1.80
N VAL A 188 12.70 9.14 -0.90
CA VAL A 188 13.25 9.73 0.33
C VAL A 188 14.34 10.76 0.01
N SER A 189 15.14 10.52 -1.03
CA SER A 189 16.21 11.43 -1.48
C SER A 189 15.63 12.67 -2.18
N GLU A 190 14.58 12.51 -2.98
CA GLU A 190 13.82 13.61 -3.57
C GLU A 190 13.20 14.50 -2.48
N ILE A 191 12.58 13.90 -1.45
CA ILE A 191 12.05 14.66 -0.31
C ILE A 191 13.18 15.42 0.41
N HIS A 192 14.36 14.82 0.59
CA HIS A 192 15.50 15.53 1.16
C HIS A 192 15.99 16.67 0.25
N GLN A 193 16.04 16.46 -1.07
CA GLN A 193 16.42 17.50 -2.03
C GLN A 193 15.39 18.63 -2.13
N GLU A 194 14.10 18.35 -2.01
CA GLU A 194 13.05 19.39 -1.97
C GLU A 194 13.16 20.25 -0.70
N ILE A 195 13.52 19.62 0.43
CA ILE A 195 13.80 20.32 1.70
C ILE A 195 15.08 21.17 1.56
N GLU A 196 16.13 20.67 0.92
CA GLU A 196 17.39 21.41 0.74
C GLU A 196 17.30 22.50 -0.34
N SER A 197 16.54 22.29 -1.41
CA SER A 197 16.38 23.26 -2.51
C SER A 197 15.42 24.39 -2.19
N THR A 198 14.53 24.21 -1.21
CA THR A 198 13.75 25.31 -0.63
C THR A 198 14.59 26.25 0.25
N ASP A 199 15.80 25.84 0.65
CA ASP A 199 16.73 26.67 1.43
C ASP A 199 17.70 27.53 0.58
N THR A 200 17.74 27.40 -0.76
CA THR A 200 18.84 27.97 -1.57
C THR A 200 18.47 29.03 -2.63
N ASN A 201 17.31 29.69 -2.55
CA ASN A 201 17.02 30.82 -3.43
C ASN A 201 16.78 32.12 -2.65
N ASP A 202 17.87 32.75 -2.19
CA ASP A 202 18.09 34.15 -2.55
C ASP A 202 19.60 34.46 -2.58
N GLY A 203 20.05 35.05 -3.69
CA GLY A 203 21.46 35.25 -3.99
C GLY A 203 22.06 36.47 -3.29
N SER A 204 23.37 36.42 -3.02
CA SER A 204 24.37 37.20 -3.76
C SER A 204 25.73 37.22 -3.03
N GLN A 205 26.79 37.21 -3.84
CA GLN A 205 28.20 37.34 -3.48
C GLN A 205 28.48 38.53 -2.55
N SER A 206 29.38 38.34 -1.57
CA SER A 206 30.73 38.97 -1.56
C SER A 206 31.33 39.04 -0.16
N GLY A 207 32.64 38.79 -0.07
CA GLY A 207 33.52 39.45 0.91
C GLY A 207 33.71 38.75 2.25
N GLY A 208 34.93 38.27 2.49
CA GLY A 208 35.32 37.63 3.73
C GLY A 208 35.45 38.55 4.95
N GLY A 209 35.62 37.91 6.11
CA GLY A 209 36.27 38.47 7.28
C GLY A 209 35.35 38.98 8.41
N LYS A 210 35.65 38.45 9.61
CA LYS A 210 35.35 38.95 10.97
C LYS A 210 33.97 38.64 11.60
N SER A 211 34.05 37.75 12.59
CA SER A 211 33.62 37.93 13.99
C SER A 211 32.25 38.59 14.26
N ARG A 212 31.29 37.71 14.55
CA ARG A 212 30.29 37.77 15.65
C ARG A 212 29.48 39.08 15.80
N THR A 213 28.28 39.10 15.21
CA THR A 213 27.05 39.60 15.87
C THR A 213 25.80 38.92 15.30
N THR A 214 24.93 38.55 16.23
CA THR A 214 23.53 38.15 16.16
C THR A 214 22.68 38.75 15.03
N THR A 215 22.03 37.89 14.24
CA THR A 215 20.62 37.98 13.81
C THR A 215 20.25 36.68 13.08
N THR A 216 19.87 35.65 13.83
CA THR A 216 19.24 34.45 13.26
C THR A 216 17.76 34.73 13.06
N ASN A 217 17.25 34.40 11.87
CA ASN A 217 15.84 34.48 11.46
C ASN A 217 14.90 33.91 12.53
N ASP A 218 14.26 34.79 13.30
CA ASP A 218 13.42 34.43 14.46
C ASP A 218 12.06 33.82 14.07
N TRP A 219 11.69 33.84 12.78
CA TRP A 219 10.41 33.33 12.30
C TRP A 219 10.37 31.80 12.10
N GLU A 220 11.52 31.13 12.04
CA GLU A 220 11.59 29.66 11.94
C GLU A 220 11.59 28.95 13.29
N ARG A 221 11.81 29.66 14.39
CA ARG A 221 11.89 29.05 15.72
C ARG A 221 10.50 28.92 16.34
N SER A 222 10.19 27.72 16.86
CA SER A 222 9.01 27.53 17.71
C SER A 222 9.12 28.45 18.92
N CYS A 223 8.05 29.15 19.28
CA CYS A 223 8.06 30.08 20.41
C CYS A 223 8.56 29.37 21.68
N PRO A 224 9.60 29.86 22.38
CA PRO A 224 10.16 29.18 23.55
C PRO A 224 9.20 29.13 24.75
N LYS A 225 8.10 29.89 24.71
CA LYS A 225 7.10 29.95 25.78
C LYS A 225 5.96 28.94 25.61
N CYS A 226 5.33 28.90 24.43
CA CYS A 226 4.18 28.03 24.13
C CYS A 226 4.50 26.88 23.15
N GLY A 227 5.72 26.86 22.61
CA GLY A 227 6.21 25.88 21.64
C GLY A 227 5.45 25.87 20.31
N SER A 228 4.67 26.90 20.00
CA SER A 228 3.80 26.92 18.81
C SER A 228 4.24 27.93 17.78
N LYS A 229 4.44 27.46 16.54
CA LYS A 229 4.51 28.32 15.36
C LYS A 229 3.11 28.73 14.90
N LYS A 230 2.20 27.74 14.81
CA LYS A 230 0.83 27.90 14.30
C LYS A 230 0.02 28.98 15.02
N LEU A 231 0.10 29.07 16.35
CA LEU A 231 -0.63 30.09 17.12
C LEU A 231 -0.12 31.51 16.81
N HIS A 232 1.19 31.67 16.65
CA HIS A 232 1.82 32.95 16.34
C HIS A 232 1.57 33.39 14.90
N ASN A 233 1.53 32.44 13.95
CA ASN A 233 1.18 32.70 12.56
C ASN A 233 -0.28 33.17 12.41
N ILE A 234 -1.21 32.54 13.13
CA ILE A 234 -2.63 32.92 13.12
C ILE A 234 -2.83 34.34 13.67
N LEU A 235 -2.05 34.73 14.67
CA LEU A 235 -2.13 36.06 15.30
C LEU A 235 -1.20 37.10 14.66
N GLN A 236 -0.40 36.72 13.67
CA GLN A 236 0.64 37.55 13.06
C GLN A 236 1.58 38.21 14.09
N LYS A 237 1.93 37.48 15.16
CA LYS A 237 2.84 37.95 16.22
C LYS A 237 4.19 37.24 16.13
N GLY A 238 5.28 37.94 16.47
CA GLY A 238 6.63 37.36 16.49
C GLY A 238 6.76 36.16 17.44
N HIS A 239 7.69 35.25 17.16
CA HIS A 239 7.87 33.99 17.91
C HIS A 239 8.72 34.13 19.19
N THR A 240 8.87 35.34 19.71
CA THR A 240 9.63 35.60 20.93
C THR A 240 8.81 35.32 22.19
N ALA A 241 9.46 35.13 23.34
CA ALA A 241 8.78 34.92 24.61
C ALA A 241 7.95 36.15 25.04
N SER A 242 8.40 37.36 24.69
CA SER A 242 7.72 38.63 25.00
C SER A 242 6.52 38.89 24.10
N ALA A 243 6.56 38.45 22.84
CA ALA A 243 5.43 38.57 21.90
C ALA A 243 4.42 37.42 22.02
N CYS A 244 4.64 36.48 22.95
CA CYS A 244 3.75 35.34 23.13
C CYS A 244 2.41 35.79 23.74
N PRO A 245 1.26 35.41 23.13
CA PRO A 245 -0.06 35.71 23.70
C PRO A 245 -0.33 35.00 25.03
N LEU A 246 0.52 34.07 25.43
CA LEU A 246 0.45 33.33 26.70
C LEU A 246 1.66 33.66 27.60
N SER A 247 2.28 34.82 27.41
CA SER A 247 3.48 35.26 28.15
C SER A 247 3.25 35.34 29.66
N GLU A 248 2.04 35.69 30.08
CA GLU A 248 1.60 35.84 31.48
C GLU A 248 1.49 34.50 32.24
N HIS A 249 1.45 33.37 31.54
CA HIS A 249 1.34 32.05 32.16
C HIS A 249 2.70 31.35 32.25
N SER A 250 2.84 30.34 33.12
CA SER A 250 4.04 29.49 33.14
C SER A 250 4.17 28.72 31.82
N THR A 251 5.38 28.28 31.45
CA THR A 251 5.63 27.54 30.20
C THR A 251 4.76 26.28 30.09
N SER A 252 4.67 25.50 31.17
CA SER A 252 3.83 24.30 31.24
C SER A 252 2.34 24.61 31.02
N LYS A 253 1.83 25.68 31.65
CA LYS A 253 0.45 26.15 31.48
C LYS A 253 0.19 26.66 30.06
N ALA A 254 1.12 27.45 29.51
CA ALA A 254 1.05 27.96 28.14
C ALA A 254 1.00 26.83 27.08
N HIS A 255 1.75 25.74 27.27
CA HIS A 255 1.70 24.57 26.38
C HIS A 255 0.31 23.89 26.37
N LYS A 256 -0.29 23.69 27.55
CA LYS A 256 -1.63 23.08 27.68
C LYS A 256 -2.71 23.99 27.10
N MET A 257 -2.67 25.27 27.43
CA MET A 257 -3.60 26.28 26.90
C MET A 257 -3.52 26.39 25.38
N ARG A 258 -2.31 26.44 24.81
CA ARG A 258 -2.10 26.44 23.35
C ARG A 258 -2.78 25.27 22.66
N THR A 259 -2.73 24.08 23.27
CA THR A 259 -3.38 22.88 22.71
C THR A 259 -4.90 23.03 22.70
N LYS A 260 -5.48 23.59 23.77
CA LYS A 260 -6.92 23.86 23.89
C LYS A 260 -7.38 24.93 22.89
N ILE A 261 -6.63 26.04 22.77
CA ILE A 261 -6.90 27.14 21.84
C ILE A 261 -6.90 26.65 20.38
N LEU A 262 -5.87 25.90 19.96
CA LEU A 262 -5.79 25.39 18.59
C LEU A 262 -6.89 24.36 18.28
N ARG A 263 -7.34 23.56 19.26
CA ARG A 263 -8.47 22.64 19.09
C ARG A 263 -9.79 23.39 18.90
N VAL A 264 -10.06 24.41 19.71
CA VAL A 264 -11.28 25.22 19.58
C VAL A 264 -11.31 25.95 18.23
N HIS A 265 -10.21 26.60 17.84
CA HIS A 265 -10.10 27.28 16.55
C HIS A 265 -10.19 26.33 15.35
N THR A 266 -9.71 25.09 15.47
CA THR A 266 -9.83 24.11 14.37
C THR A 266 -11.27 23.61 14.22
N LYS A 267 -12.04 23.52 15.31
CA LYS A 267 -13.45 23.14 15.29
C LYS A 267 -14.36 24.28 14.81
N ASP A 268 -14.01 25.52 15.12
CA ASP A 268 -14.77 26.70 14.74
C ASP A 268 -13.82 27.81 14.25
N LYS A 269 -13.60 27.84 12.94
CA LYS A 269 -12.73 28.82 12.27
C LYS A 269 -13.34 30.23 12.21
N SER A 270 -14.61 30.39 12.58
CA SER A 270 -15.32 31.68 12.53
C SER A 270 -15.11 32.53 13.80
N LYS A 271 -14.62 31.91 14.88
CA LYS A 271 -14.35 32.59 16.14
C LYS A 271 -12.99 33.28 16.14
N ASP A 272 -12.96 34.53 16.61
CA ASP A 272 -11.72 35.28 16.80
C ASP A 272 -10.80 34.59 17.82
N VAL A 273 -9.54 34.44 17.43
CA VAL A 273 -8.52 33.70 18.18
C VAL A 273 -8.18 34.42 19.48
N ASN A 274 -8.25 35.76 19.50
CA ASN A 274 -8.03 36.53 20.73
C ASN A 274 -9.15 36.28 21.75
N GLN A 275 -10.40 36.16 21.28
CA GLN A 275 -11.52 35.79 22.14
C GLN A 275 -11.37 34.37 22.70
N ILE A 276 -10.96 33.40 21.87
CA ILE A 276 -10.69 32.02 22.34
C ILE A 276 -9.57 32.00 23.40
N ILE A 277 -8.53 32.81 23.23
CA ILE A 277 -7.44 32.91 24.22
C ILE A 277 -7.99 33.42 25.54
N LYS A 278 -8.80 34.49 25.52
CA LYS A 278 -9.42 35.07 26.71
C LYS A 278 -10.33 34.06 27.43
N ASP A 279 -11.21 33.37 26.69
CA ASP A 279 -12.12 32.35 27.25
C ASP A 279 -11.33 31.17 27.86
N VAL A 280 -10.23 30.75 27.21
CA VAL A 280 -9.38 29.67 27.71
C VAL A 280 -8.57 30.11 28.93
N SER A 281 -8.16 31.37 29.03
CA SER A 281 -7.49 31.93 30.22
C SER A 281 -8.44 32.03 31.40
N GLU A 282 -9.65 32.57 31.20
CA GLU A 282 -10.67 32.74 32.25
C GLU A 282 -11.14 31.38 32.83
N THR A 283 -11.32 30.38 31.97
CA THR A 283 -11.69 29.01 32.41
C THR A 283 -10.55 28.24 33.08
N TRP A 284 -9.32 28.75 33.04
CA TRP A 284 -8.16 28.09 33.66
C TRP A 284 -7.84 28.62 35.06
N ASP A 285 -8.30 29.84 35.37
CA ASP A 285 -8.09 30.49 36.67
C ASP A 285 -9.29 30.32 37.62
N THR A 286 -10.39 29.73 37.14
CA THR A 286 -11.48 29.27 37.99
C THR A 286 -11.05 27.98 38.71
N PRO A 287 -11.04 27.93 40.05
CA PRO A 287 -10.87 26.68 40.77
C PRO A 287 -11.93 25.69 40.30
N GLN A 288 -11.53 24.50 39.83
CA GLN A 288 -12.48 23.42 39.64
C GLN A 288 -13.00 23.02 41.02
N GLU A 289 -14.18 23.51 41.39
CA GLU A 289 -14.94 22.94 42.48
C GLU A 289 -15.37 21.52 42.09
N GLY A 290 -14.79 20.53 42.76
CA GLY A 290 -15.34 19.19 42.95
C GLY A 290 -15.33 18.23 41.76
N GLU A 291 -14.29 17.40 41.69
CA GLU A 291 -14.41 15.99 41.31
C GLU A 291 -13.60 15.17 42.33
N ASP A 292 -14.24 14.89 43.47
CA ASP A 292 -13.98 13.68 44.29
C ASP A 292 -14.97 12.59 43.85
#